data_AF-A0A0N9I1P0-F1
#
_entry.id   AF-A0A0N9I1P0-F1
#
_cell.length_a   1.000
_cell.length_b   1.000
_cell.length_c   1.000
_cell.angle_alpha   90.00
_cell.angle_beta   90.00
_cell.angle_gamma   90.00
#
_symmetry.space_group_name_H-M   'P 1'
#
loop_
_entity.id
_entity.type
_entity.pdbx_description
1 polymer ?
#
loop_
_entity_poly.entity_id
_entity_poly.type
_entity_poly.pdbx_seq_one_letter_code
_entity_poly.pdbx_strand_id
1 'polypeptide(L)'
;MSEHTAVIDRWLTLTQHDLIDNVRPVVRNSPTSPLWATVGAHPVLAARVRGILSILQAQMAEHRDSAMWKVWIAQARRAMLSGATTISPAKQPEQAQPRPAPAPSVSPRRPPTARPVFARPVFLAAGQSPTR
;
A
#
# COMPACT_ATOMS: atom_id res chain seq x y z
N MET A 1 -4.80 0.63 -36.91
CA MET A 1 -4.61 0.12 -35.53
C MET A 1 -3.84 1.19 -34.77
N SER A 2 -4.34 1.65 -33.63
CA SER A 2 -3.65 2.68 -32.84
C SER A 2 -2.30 2.14 -32.37
N GLU A 3 -1.23 2.89 -32.56
CA GLU A 3 0.14 2.53 -32.11
C GLU A 3 0.15 2.06 -30.64
N HIS A 4 -0.66 2.72 -29.81
CA HIS A 4 -0.90 2.35 -28.42
C HIS A 4 -1.33 0.88 -28.23
N THR A 5 -2.21 0.34 -29.08
CA THR A 5 -2.69 -1.05 -28.98
C THR A 5 -1.57 -2.06 -29.22
N ALA A 6 -0.66 -1.78 -30.16
CA ALA A 6 0.50 -2.63 -30.40
C ALA A 6 1.48 -2.60 -29.22
N VAL A 7 1.62 -1.45 -28.55
CA VAL A 7 2.42 -1.33 -27.31
C VAL A 7 1.81 -2.13 -26.17
N ILE A 8 0.48 -2.10 -26.02
CA ILE A 8 -0.24 -2.91 -25.01
C ILE A 8 0.00 -4.41 -25.23
N ASP A 9 -0.20 -4.88 -26.48
CA ASP A 9 -0.02 -6.29 -26.83
C ASP A 9 1.41 -6.75 -26.54
N ARG A 10 2.39 -5.93 -26.95
CA ARG A 10 3.79 -6.16 -26.61
C ARG A 10 4.01 -6.25 -25.10
N TRP A 11 3.51 -5.29 -24.31
CA TRP A 11 3.69 -5.28 -22.86
C TRP A 11 3.04 -6.47 -22.15
N LEU A 12 1.96 -7.03 -22.70
CA LEU A 12 1.33 -8.24 -22.17
C LEU A 12 2.25 -9.46 -22.29
N THR A 13 3.01 -9.55 -23.38
CA THR A 13 3.98 -10.65 -23.63
C THR A 13 5.28 -10.53 -22.83
N LEU A 14 5.60 -9.34 -22.31
CA LEU A 14 6.84 -9.10 -21.58
C LEU A 14 6.86 -9.75 -20.19
N THR A 15 8.06 -10.15 -19.77
CA THR A 15 8.32 -10.53 -18.37
C THR A 15 8.23 -9.31 -17.46
N GLN A 16 8.14 -9.53 -16.15
CA GLN A 16 8.09 -8.43 -15.18
C GLN A 16 9.36 -7.55 -15.24
N HIS A 17 10.53 -8.13 -15.46
CA HIS A 17 11.79 -7.39 -15.52
C HIS A 17 11.84 -6.48 -16.75
N ASP A 18 11.53 -7.03 -17.93
CA ASP A 18 11.46 -6.26 -19.17
C ASP A 18 10.38 -5.17 -19.10
N LEU A 19 9.25 -5.46 -18.46
CA LEU A 19 8.18 -4.48 -18.32
C LEU A 19 8.62 -3.30 -17.42
N ILE A 20 9.42 -3.54 -16.37
CA ILE A 20 9.99 -2.45 -15.56
C ILE A 20 10.91 -1.56 -16.42
N ASP A 21 11.78 -2.18 -17.23
CA ASP A 21 12.73 -1.45 -18.08
C ASP A 21 12.02 -0.62 -19.16
N ASN A 22 10.92 -1.14 -19.72
CA ASN A 22 10.10 -0.41 -20.70
C ASN A 22 9.22 0.68 -20.07
N VAL A 23 8.68 0.45 -18.87
CA VAL A 23 7.80 1.41 -18.17
C VAL A 23 8.58 2.60 -17.62
N ARG A 24 9.79 2.39 -17.12
CA ARG A 24 10.64 3.42 -16.50
C ARG A 24 10.84 4.66 -17.38
N PRO A 25 11.31 4.57 -18.65
CA PRO A 25 11.50 5.73 -19.51
C PRO A 25 10.16 6.39 -19.89
N VAL A 26 9.09 5.63 -20.05
CA VAL A 26 7.76 6.16 -20.40
C VAL A 26 7.18 6.98 -19.26
N VAL A 27 7.33 6.54 -18.00
CA VAL A 27 6.91 7.31 -16.82
C VAL A 27 7.65 8.64 -16.74
N ARG A 28 8.95 8.64 -17.05
CA ARG A 28 9.78 9.85 -17.01
C ARG A 28 9.46 10.83 -18.13
N ASN A 29 9.35 10.34 -19.36
CA ASN A 29 9.24 11.18 -20.55
C ASN A 29 7.79 11.59 -20.85
N SER A 30 6.81 10.78 -20.48
CA SER A 30 5.41 11.01 -20.86
C SER A 30 4.41 10.49 -19.81
N PRO A 31 4.43 11.03 -18.57
CA PRO A 31 3.55 10.57 -17.48
C PRO A 31 2.06 10.84 -17.72
N THR A 32 1.71 11.75 -18.64
CA THR A 32 0.34 12.12 -19.03
C THR A 32 -0.04 11.62 -20.43
N SER A 33 0.77 10.73 -21.02
CA SER A 33 0.49 10.16 -22.34
C SER A 33 -0.88 9.46 -22.39
N PRO A 34 -1.64 9.56 -23.49
CA PRO A 34 -2.87 8.79 -23.70
C PRO A 34 -2.65 7.27 -23.63
N LEU A 35 -1.40 6.80 -23.82
CA LEU A 35 -1.01 5.42 -23.57
C LEU A 35 -1.47 4.91 -22.20
N TRP A 36 -1.38 5.74 -21.15
CA TRP A 36 -1.77 5.34 -19.79
C TRP A 36 -3.28 5.11 -19.68
N ALA A 37 -4.10 5.89 -20.39
CA ALA A 37 -5.55 5.65 -20.43
C ALA A 37 -5.85 4.32 -21.14
N THR A 38 -5.12 4.00 -22.22
CA THR A 38 -5.22 2.70 -22.90
C THR A 38 -4.76 1.56 -21.99
N VAL A 39 -3.65 1.70 -21.27
CA VAL A 39 -3.20 0.72 -20.26
C VAL A 39 -4.27 0.52 -19.18
N GLY A 40 -4.90 1.60 -18.72
CA GLY A 40 -5.97 1.58 -17.73
C GLY A 40 -7.22 0.82 -18.19
N ALA A 41 -7.50 0.80 -19.50
CA ALA A 41 -8.61 0.05 -20.08
C ALA A 41 -8.39 -1.49 -20.06
N HIS A 42 -7.15 -1.95 -19.85
CA HIS A 42 -6.82 -3.38 -19.74
C HIS A 42 -6.56 -3.78 -18.27
N PRO A 43 -7.51 -4.43 -17.57
CA PRO A 43 -7.42 -4.63 -16.12
C PRO A 43 -6.19 -5.45 -15.67
N VAL A 44 -5.82 -6.48 -16.44
CA VAL A 44 -4.65 -7.33 -16.14
C VAL A 44 -3.36 -6.53 -16.26
N LEU A 45 -3.21 -5.76 -17.34
CA LEU A 45 -2.02 -4.94 -17.55
C LEU A 45 -1.96 -3.78 -16.54
N ALA A 46 -3.09 -3.13 -16.27
CA ALA A 46 -3.19 -2.07 -15.27
C ALA A 46 -2.75 -2.56 -13.88
N ALA A 47 -3.14 -3.78 -13.47
CA ALA A 47 -2.70 -4.37 -12.20
C ALA A 47 -1.18 -4.60 -12.18
N ARG A 48 -0.61 -5.18 -13.25
CA ARG A 48 0.84 -5.41 -13.37
C ARG A 48 1.63 -4.09 -13.33
N VAL A 49 1.19 -3.10 -14.10
CA VAL A 49 1.81 -1.77 -14.16
C VAL A 49 1.73 -1.07 -12.80
N ARG A 50 0.61 -1.14 -12.07
CA ARG A 50 0.52 -0.60 -10.70
C ARG A 50 1.52 -1.25 -9.73
N GLY A 51 1.74 -2.55 -9.84
CA GLY A 51 2.77 -3.26 -9.07
C GLY A 51 4.17 -2.74 -9.41
N ILE A 52 4.47 -2.60 -10.70
CA ILE A 52 5.74 -2.07 -11.21
C ILE A 52 6.00 -0.64 -10.75
N LEU A 53 4.98 0.23 -10.78
CA LEU A 53 5.11 1.60 -10.29
C LEU A 53 5.43 1.63 -8.78
N SER A 54 4.92 0.68 -8.00
CA SER A 54 5.23 0.58 -6.57
C SER A 54 6.68 0.13 -6.34
N ILE A 55 7.16 -0.83 -7.12
CA ILE A 55 8.56 -1.27 -7.11
C ILE A 55 9.48 -0.12 -7.53
N LEU A 56 9.12 0.60 -8.60
CA LEU A 56 9.89 1.73 -9.11
C LEU A 56 9.93 2.88 -8.09
N GLN A 57 8.83 3.15 -7.41
CA GLN A 57 8.79 4.13 -6.32
C GLN A 57 9.75 3.77 -5.18
N ALA A 58 9.84 2.48 -4.81
CA ALA A 58 10.78 2.01 -3.80
C ALA A 58 12.24 2.14 -4.27
N GLN A 59 12.54 1.73 -5.50
CA GLN A 59 13.88 1.83 -6.08
C GLN A 59 14.37 3.29 -6.19
N MET A 60 13.47 4.22 -6.51
CA MET A 60 13.82 5.63 -6.68
C MET A 60 13.76 6.43 -5.39
N ALA A 61 13.43 5.81 -4.25
CA ALA A 61 13.29 6.49 -2.96
C ALA A 61 14.60 7.16 -2.53
N GLU A 62 15.73 6.50 -2.79
CA GLU A 62 17.10 6.95 -2.46
C GLU A 62 17.79 7.68 -3.62
N HIS A 63 17.12 7.84 -4.77
CA HIS A 63 17.68 8.54 -5.92
C HIS A 63 17.65 10.06 -5.71
N ARG A 64 18.61 10.79 -6.31
CA ARG A 64 18.67 12.26 -6.27
C ARG A 64 17.35 12.92 -6.68
N ASP A 65 16.67 12.32 -7.65
CA ASP A 65 15.40 12.79 -8.23
C ASP A 65 14.15 12.14 -7.61
N SER A 66 14.25 11.58 -6.39
CA SER A 66 13.15 10.88 -5.69
C SER A 66 11.83 11.67 -5.69
N ALA A 67 11.89 12.99 -5.49
CA ALA A 67 10.72 13.86 -5.53
C ALA A 67 10.06 13.94 -6.92
N MET A 68 10.86 14.06 -7.99
CA MET A 68 10.33 14.08 -9.36
C MET A 68 9.76 12.72 -9.76
N TRP A 69 10.42 11.62 -9.37
CA TRP A 69 9.90 10.27 -9.58
C TRP A 69 8.54 10.08 -8.93
N LYS A 70 8.33 10.56 -7.70
CA LYS A 70 7.01 10.53 -7.05
C LYS A 70 5.94 11.28 -7.86
N VAL A 71 6.29 12.46 -8.39
CA VAL A 71 5.38 13.27 -9.21
C VAL A 71 5.02 12.56 -10.53
N TRP A 72 6.01 12.04 -11.26
CA TRP A 72 5.78 11.31 -12.51
C TRP A 72 4.97 10.04 -12.31
N ILE A 73 5.27 9.27 -11.25
CA ILE A 73 4.51 8.07 -10.89
C ILE A 73 3.06 8.43 -10.52
N ALA A 74 2.85 9.50 -9.73
CA ALA A 74 1.51 9.95 -9.37
C ALA A 74 0.69 10.39 -10.60
N GLN A 75 1.33 11.10 -11.55
CA GLN A 75 0.70 11.50 -12.81
C GLN A 75 0.32 10.28 -13.67
N ALA A 76 1.24 9.32 -13.85
CA ALA A 76 0.96 8.09 -14.59
C ALA A 76 -0.19 7.27 -13.95
N ARG A 77 -0.23 7.17 -12.62
CA ARG A 77 -1.33 6.51 -11.89
C ARG A 77 -2.67 7.21 -12.12
N ARG A 78 -2.70 8.55 -12.11
CA ARG A 78 -3.91 9.32 -12.40
C ARG A 78 -4.36 9.14 -13.84
N ALA A 79 -3.44 9.20 -14.81
CA ALA A 79 -3.76 9.00 -16.22
C ALA A 79 -4.35 7.60 -16.50
N MET A 80 -3.87 6.56 -15.82
CA MET A 80 -4.47 5.22 -15.86
C MET A 80 -5.88 5.17 -15.25
N LEU A 81 -6.15 5.96 -14.20
CA LEU A 81 -7.48 6.05 -13.59
C LEU A 81 -8.48 6.81 -14.48
N SER A 82 -8.03 7.86 -15.16
CA SER A 82 -8.89 8.66 -16.05
C SER A 82 -9.45 7.86 -17.23
N GLY A 83 -8.71 6.85 -17.72
CA GLY A 83 -9.20 5.91 -18.73
C GLY A 83 -10.06 4.77 -18.17
N ALA A 84 -10.00 4.52 -16.86
CA ALA A 84 -10.83 3.56 -16.16
C ALA A 84 -12.10 4.26 -15.64
N THR A 85 -13.05 4.55 -16.54
CA THR A 85 -14.35 5.07 -16.13
C THR A 85 -14.98 4.13 -15.09
N THR A 86 -15.19 4.70 -13.89
CA THR A 86 -16.02 4.19 -12.79
C THR A 86 -15.43 3.07 -11.92
N ILE A 87 -14.59 3.46 -10.96
CA ILE A 87 -14.80 3.06 -9.56
C ILE A 87 -14.37 4.21 -8.64
N SER A 88 -15.29 4.63 -7.77
CA SER A 88 -15.14 5.72 -6.80
C SER A 88 -13.78 5.79 -6.11
N PRO A 89 -13.30 6.99 -5.75
CA PRO A 89 -12.01 7.19 -5.10
C PRO A 89 -12.04 6.62 -3.67
N ALA A 90 -11.69 5.35 -3.53
CA ALA A 90 -11.29 4.80 -2.24
C ALA A 90 -9.87 5.32 -1.95
N LYS A 91 -9.82 6.33 -1.08
CA LYS A 91 -8.70 6.80 -0.25
C LYS A 91 -7.33 6.20 -0.61
N GLN A 92 -6.49 7.06 -1.16
CA GLN A 92 -5.04 7.01 -1.12
C GLN A 92 -4.54 6.37 0.20
N PRO A 93 -3.78 5.25 0.17
CA PRO A 93 -3.01 4.86 1.34
C PRO A 93 -1.89 5.89 1.50
N GLU A 94 -2.15 6.82 2.42
CA GLU A 94 -1.15 7.49 3.23
C GLU A 94 0.02 6.52 3.47
N GLN A 95 1.23 6.97 3.17
CA GLN A 95 2.44 6.23 3.45
C GLN A 95 2.35 5.65 4.88
N ALA A 96 2.43 4.33 4.99
CA ALA A 96 2.64 3.65 6.26
C ALA A 96 4.03 4.07 6.78
N GLN A 97 4.09 5.21 7.46
CA GLN A 97 5.04 5.38 8.55
C GLN A 97 4.77 4.24 9.54
N PRO A 98 5.80 3.55 10.05
CA PRO A 98 5.62 2.60 11.14
C PRO A 98 5.13 3.39 12.36
N ARG A 99 3.80 3.42 12.55
CA ARG A 99 3.18 3.95 13.76
C ARG A 99 3.48 2.95 14.88
N PRO A 100 4.24 3.32 15.93
CA PRO A 100 4.36 2.46 17.09
C PRO A 100 2.97 2.20 17.68
N ALA A 101 2.76 0.94 18.10
CA ALA A 101 1.48 0.40 18.53
C ALA A 101 0.74 1.30 19.54
N PRO A 102 -0.60 1.42 19.46
CA PRO A 102 -1.38 2.19 20.41
C PRO A 102 -1.33 1.51 21.78
N ALA A 103 -0.80 2.22 22.78
CA ALA A 103 -1.13 1.94 24.17
C ALA A 103 -2.67 2.10 24.32
N PRO A 104 -3.39 1.12 24.90
CA PRO A 104 -4.79 1.31 25.18
C PRO A 104 -4.94 2.40 26.25
N SER A 105 -5.43 3.55 25.82
CA SER A 105 -5.84 4.65 26.69
C SER A 105 -7.08 4.21 27.46
N VAL A 106 -6.88 3.79 28.71
CA VAL A 106 -7.96 3.49 29.64
C VAL A 106 -8.52 4.79 30.18
N SER A 107 -9.74 5.14 29.80
CA SER A 107 -10.71 5.81 30.67
C SER A 107 -12.08 5.82 30.03
N PRO A 108 -13.07 5.30 30.76
CA PRO A 108 -14.16 6.20 31.12
C PRO A 108 -14.68 5.99 32.56
N ARG A 109 -14.87 7.12 33.24
CA ARG A 109 -16.02 7.45 34.11
C ARG A 109 -16.12 6.81 35.52
N ARG A 110 -16.16 7.66 36.56
CA ARG A 110 -16.70 7.40 37.91
C ARG A 110 -17.99 8.23 38.10
N PRO A 111 -18.83 8.04 39.16
CA PRO A 111 -19.22 6.85 39.94
C PRO A 111 -20.78 6.67 39.98
N PRO A 112 -21.34 5.64 40.67
CA PRO A 112 -21.96 5.95 41.97
C PRO A 112 -21.65 4.93 43.08
N THR A 113 -21.81 5.41 44.31
CA THR A 113 -21.52 4.83 45.62
C THR A 113 -22.40 3.63 45.98
N ALA A 114 -21.80 2.52 46.46
CA ALA A 114 -22.25 1.76 47.65
C ALA A 114 -21.30 0.58 47.95
N ARG A 115 -20.70 0.60 49.15
CA ARG A 115 -20.05 -0.52 49.87
C ARG A 115 -21.17 -1.46 50.44
N PRO A 116 -20.94 -2.74 50.85
CA PRO A 116 -19.78 -3.19 51.63
C PRO A 116 -19.26 -4.65 51.43
N VAL A 117 -18.02 -4.84 51.91
CA VAL A 117 -17.43 -5.98 52.68
C VAL A 117 -17.93 -7.41 52.39
N PHE A 118 -17.02 -8.32 52.01
CA PHE A 118 -16.73 -9.53 52.80
C PHE A 118 -15.35 -10.12 52.47
N ALA A 119 -14.72 -10.65 53.52
CA ALA A 119 -13.32 -11.03 53.64
C ALA A 119 -13.00 -12.45 53.12
N ARG A 120 -11.72 -12.64 52.72
CA ARG A 120 -10.76 -13.79 52.86
C ARG A 120 -11.33 -15.23 52.96
N PRO A 121 -10.64 -16.28 52.41
CA PRO A 121 -9.21 -16.49 52.66
C PRO A 121 -8.32 -17.07 51.53
N VAL A 122 -7.03 -16.86 51.75
CA VAL A 122 -5.88 -17.59 51.19
C VAL A 122 -5.94 -19.04 51.64
N PHE A 123 -5.83 -19.98 50.70
CA PHE A 123 -5.32 -21.32 50.94
C PHE A 123 -4.71 -21.88 49.65
N LEU A 124 -3.38 -21.96 49.60
CA LEU A 124 -2.70 -23.12 49.01
C LEU A 124 -1.33 -23.26 49.67
N ALA A 125 -1.31 -24.04 50.75
CA ALA A 125 -0.12 -24.71 51.26
C ALA A 125 -0.14 -26.17 50.74
N ALA A 126 1.04 -26.78 50.73
CA ALA A 126 1.44 -28.14 50.32
C ALA A 126 1.99 -28.17 48.88
N GLY A 127 3.25 -28.48 48.62
CA GLY A 127 4.35 -29.05 49.40
C GLY A 127 5.54 -29.20 48.43
N GLN A 128 6.77 -28.88 48.84
CA GLN A 128 7.87 -29.86 48.95
C GLN A 128 7.54 -31.22 48.31
N SER A 129 8.27 -31.74 47.32
CA SER A 129 9.73 -31.95 47.28
C SER A 129 10.20 -32.12 45.81
N PRO A 130 11.53 -32.13 45.55
CA PRO A 130 12.10 -33.45 45.30
C PRO A 130 13.47 -33.66 45.95
N THR A 131 13.54 -34.79 46.64
CA THR A 131 14.73 -35.51 47.12
C THR A 131 15.52 -36.04 45.93
N ARG A 132 16.84 -35.79 45.87
CA ARG A 132 17.89 -36.81 45.78
C ARG A 132 19.27 -36.18 45.91
#